data_AF-A0A8R2D723-F1
#
_entry.id   AF-A0A8R2D723-F1
#
_cell.length_a   1.000
_cell.length_b   1.000
_cell.length_c   1.000
_cell.angle_alpha   90.00
_cell.angle_beta   90.00
_cell.angle_gamma   90.00
#
_symmetry.space_group_name_H-M   'P 1'
#
loop_
_entity.id
_entity.type
_entity.pdbx_description
1 polymer ?
#
loop_
_entity_poly.entity_id
_entity_poly.type
_entity_poly.pdbx_seq_one_letter_code
_entity_poly.pdbx_strand_id
1 'polypeptide(L)'
;NLEIVKGVKVLNFGSGHAWGMIGLEVETQELGTLILASDAIYTAESMGDILKPPGILYDSIGWARSVEKIKKLAKEKNAQIWFGHDGNQFEGFRKSTDGYYE
;
A
#
# COMPACT_ATOMS: atom_id res chain seq x y z
N ASN A 1 -14.80 -1.21 2.42
CA ASN A 1 -13.90 -0.09 2.77
C ASN A 1 -14.70 0.92 3.57
N LEU A 2 -14.11 1.53 4.59
CA LEU A 2 -14.76 2.43 5.53
C LEU A 2 -14.11 3.81 5.42
N GLU A 3 -14.89 4.85 5.13
CA GLU A 3 -14.39 6.23 5.22
C GLU A 3 -14.39 6.67 6.69
N ILE A 4 -13.23 7.11 7.19
CA ILE A 4 -13.07 7.53 8.60
C ILE A 4 -13.11 9.05 8.75
N VAL A 5 -12.66 9.77 7.73
CA VAL A 5 -12.82 11.21 7.54
C VAL A 5 -12.79 11.47 6.03
N LYS A 6 -13.34 12.61 5.57
CA LYS A 6 -13.34 12.96 4.15
C LYS A 6 -11.94 12.81 3.55
N GLY A 7 -11.85 12.01 2.48
CA GLY A 7 -10.59 11.77 1.78
C GLY A 7 -9.67 10.72 2.43
N VAL A 8 -10.10 10.06 3.52
CA VAL A 8 -9.33 8.99 4.18
C VAL A 8 -10.20 7.76 4.39
N LYS A 9 -9.81 6.65 3.75
CA LYS A 9 -10.55 5.38 3.79
C LYS A 9 -9.68 4.23 4.27
N VAL A 10 -10.22 3.45 5.19
CA VAL A 10 -9.67 2.15 5.59
C VAL A 10 -9.98 1.10 4.52
N LEU A 11 -8.92 0.48 4.03
CA LEU A 11 -8.96 -0.62 3.07
C LEU A 11 -8.80 -1.95 3.82
N ASN A 12 -9.79 -2.82 3.69
CA ASN A 12 -9.66 -4.19 4.20
C ASN A 12 -9.05 -5.07 3.10
N PHE A 13 -7.83 -5.56 3.31
CA PHE A 13 -7.16 -6.47 2.39
C PHE A 13 -7.42 -7.95 2.74
N GLY A 14 -7.87 -8.24 3.96
CA GLY A 14 -8.14 -9.61 4.42
C GLY A 14 -6.86 -10.36 4.81
N SER A 15 -6.90 -11.69 4.78
CA SER A 15 -5.72 -12.51 5.05
C SER A 15 -4.69 -12.40 3.92
N GLY A 16 -3.41 -12.43 4.30
CA GLY A 16 -2.30 -12.35 3.36
C GLY A 16 -0.97 -12.52 4.07
N HIS A 17 -0.21 -11.43 4.19
CA HIS A 17 1.01 -11.41 5.00
C HIS A 17 0.77 -11.91 6.43
N ALA A 18 -0.28 -11.38 7.07
CA ALA A 18 -0.79 -11.85 8.36
C ALA A 18 -2.28 -12.24 8.27
N TRP A 19 -2.89 -12.55 9.43
CA TRP A 19 -4.30 -12.95 9.53
C TRP A 19 -5.30 -11.91 9.01
N GLY A 20 -4.98 -10.62 9.12
CA GLY A 20 -5.86 -9.54 8.69
C GLY A 20 -5.08 -8.26 8.40
N MET A 21 -4.92 -7.96 7.12
CA MET A 21 -4.20 -6.79 6.64
C MET A 21 -5.14 -5.61 6.41
N ILE A 22 -4.71 -4.44 6.88
CA ILE A 22 -5.39 -3.16 6.71
C ILE A 22 -4.46 -2.21 5.96
N GLY A 23 -5.00 -1.48 5.00
CA GLY A 23 -4.33 -0.35 4.36
C GLY A 23 -5.14 0.94 4.48
N LEU A 24 -4.57 2.02 3.99
CA LEU A 24 -5.25 3.32 3.89
C LEU A 24 -5.23 3.81 2.44
N GLU A 25 -6.34 4.39 2.03
CA GLU A 25 -6.42 5.29 0.88
C GLU A 25 -6.51 6.72 1.42
N VAL A 26 -5.61 7.61 0.98
CA VAL A 26 -5.52 9.00 1.44
C VAL A 26 -5.50 9.92 0.23
N GLU A 27 -6.45 10.84 0.15
CA GLU A 27 -6.47 11.91 -0.83
C GLU A 27 -5.66 13.10 -0.28
N THR A 28 -4.64 13.53 -1.02
CA THR A 28 -3.73 14.63 -0.70
C THR A 28 -3.81 15.69 -1.80
N GLN A 29 -3.56 16.95 -1.46
CA GLN A 29 -3.52 18.05 -2.42
C GLN A 29 -2.25 18.01 -3.28
N GLU A 30 -1.10 17.65 -2.69
CA GLU A 30 0.19 17.67 -3.37
C GLU A 30 0.39 16.43 -4.25
N LEU A 31 0.09 15.23 -3.72
CA LEU A 31 0.43 13.96 -4.38
C LEU A 31 -0.76 13.26 -5.04
N GLY A 32 -1.97 13.80 -4.90
CA GLY A 32 -3.20 13.14 -5.31
C GLY A 32 -3.55 11.99 -4.36
N THR A 33 -3.97 10.84 -4.91
CA THR A 33 -4.34 9.69 -4.08
C THR A 33 -3.12 8.85 -3.71
N LEU A 34 -3.04 8.44 -2.45
CA LEU A 34 -2.04 7.52 -1.92
C LEU A 34 -2.72 6.24 -1.43
N ILE A 35 -2.07 5.10 -1.61
CA ILE A 35 -2.43 3.82 -1.00
C ILE A 35 -1.28 3.39 -0.09
N LEU A 36 -1.50 3.40 1.22
CA LEU A 36 -0.55 2.89 2.21
C LEU A 36 -0.76 1.38 2.35
N ALA A 37 0.17 0.60 1.81
CA ALA A 37 0.04 -0.85 1.69
C ALA A 37 0.55 -1.62 2.92
N SER A 38 1.48 -1.05 3.70
CA SER A 38 2.18 -1.77 4.78
C SER A 38 2.71 -3.12 4.25
N ASP A 39 2.65 -4.18 5.04
CA ASP A 39 3.25 -5.47 4.71
C ASP A 39 2.39 -6.27 3.72
N ALA A 40 1.28 -5.71 3.23
CA ALA A 40 0.59 -6.28 2.07
C ALA A 40 1.52 -6.26 0.84
N ILE A 41 2.42 -5.28 0.74
CA ILE A 41 3.48 -5.20 -0.27
C ILE A 41 4.75 -4.61 0.38
N TYR A 42 5.79 -5.42 0.55
CA TYR A 42 7.04 -4.96 1.16
C TYR A 42 7.78 -3.93 0.30
N THR A 43 7.96 -4.22 -0.97
CA THR A 43 8.78 -3.41 -1.89
C THR A 43 8.17 -3.37 -3.28
N ALA A 44 8.66 -2.46 -4.14
CA ALA A 44 8.29 -2.45 -5.55
C ALA A 44 8.57 -3.80 -6.24
N GLU A 45 9.67 -4.46 -5.88
CA GLU A 45 10.05 -5.77 -6.38
C GLU A 45 9.03 -6.87 -6.02
N SER A 46 8.37 -6.75 -4.85
CA SER A 46 7.37 -7.72 -4.38
C SER A 46 6.18 -7.85 -5.35
N MET A 47 5.83 -6.76 -6.03
CA MET A 47 4.67 -6.65 -6.92
C MET A 47 5.01 -6.42 -8.39
N GLY A 48 6.26 -6.67 -8.79
CA GLY A 48 6.70 -6.55 -10.18
C GLY A 48 5.98 -7.51 -11.14
N ASP A 49 6.44 -7.59 -12.39
CA ASP A 49 5.82 -8.44 -13.42
C ASP A 49 5.66 -9.90 -12.98
N ILE A 50 6.64 -10.39 -12.23
CA ILE A 50 6.58 -11.65 -11.51
C ILE A 50 6.45 -11.33 -10.03
N LEU A 51 5.34 -11.74 -9.42
CA LEU A 51 5.11 -11.56 -8.00
C LEU A 51 6.18 -12.31 -7.19
N LYS A 52 6.78 -11.61 -6.23
CA LYS A 52 7.80 -12.15 -5.32
C LYS A 52 7.25 -12.13 -3.89
N PRO A 53 6.60 -13.21 -3.43
CA PRO A 53 6.03 -13.26 -2.09
C PRO A 53 7.11 -13.20 -1.01
N PRO A 54 6.79 -12.70 0.19
CA PRO A 54 7.71 -12.69 1.31
C PRO A 54 7.98 -14.11 1.83
N GLY A 55 9.14 -14.30 2.48
CA GLY A 55 9.52 -15.60 3.06
C GLY A 55 8.62 -16.04 4.23
N ILE A 56 8.06 -15.09 4.98
CA ILE A 56 7.10 -15.34 6.06
C ILE A 56 5.74 -14.79 5.62
N LEU A 57 4.76 -15.69 5.50
CA LEU A 57 3.45 -15.41 4.90
C LEU A 57 2.39 -16.35 5.50
N TYR A 58 1.26 -15.79 5.93
CA TYR A 58 0.15 -16.58 6.46
C TYR A 58 -0.70 -17.23 5.35
N ASP A 59 -1.13 -16.43 4.37
CA ASP A 59 -2.02 -16.84 3.28
C ASP A 59 -1.45 -16.36 1.94
N SER A 60 -0.84 -17.27 1.18
CA SER A 60 -0.19 -16.94 -0.09
C SER A 60 -1.18 -16.53 -1.19
N ILE A 61 -2.37 -17.14 -1.20
CA ILE A 61 -3.42 -16.81 -2.17
C ILE A 61 -4.05 -15.46 -1.81
N GLY A 62 -4.32 -15.23 -0.53
CA GLY A 62 -4.82 -13.96 0.00
C GLY A 62 -3.84 -12.81 -0.22
N TRP A 63 -2.54 -13.07 -0.08
CA TRP A 63 -1.49 -12.11 -0.40
C TRP A 63 -1.50 -11.73 -1.88
N ALA A 64 -1.48 -12.71 -2.80
CA ALA A 64 -1.52 -12.43 -4.24
C ALA A 64 -2.79 -11.65 -4.64
N ARG A 65 -3.95 -12.01 -4.05
CA ARG A 65 -5.21 -11.26 -4.24
C ARG A 65 -5.12 -9.83 -3.72
N SER A 66 -4.45 -9.61 -2.59
CA SER A 66 -4.23 -8.29 -2.00
C SER A 66 -3.34 -7.42 -2.89
N VAL A 67 -2.25 -7.98 -3.42
CA VAL A 67 -1.35 -7.29 -4.37
C VAL A 67 -2.11 -6.84 -5.62
N GLU A 68 -2.86 -7.75 -6.25
CA GLU A 68 -3.62 -7.42 -7.46
C GLU A 68 -4.76 -6.43 -7.20
N LYS A 69 -5.42 -6.53 -6.04
CA LYS A 69 -6.39 -5.55 -5.58
C LYS A 69 -5.74 -4.16 -5.46
N ILE A 70 -4.60 -4.05 -4.78
CA ILE A 70 -3.88 -2.78 -4.61
C ILE A 70 -3.45 -2.20 -5.96
N LYS A 71 -2.89 -3.01 -6.86
CA LYS A 71 -2.51 -2.59 -8.22
C LYS A 71 -3.70 -2.06 -9.02
N LYS A 72 -4.84 -2.75 -8.94
CA LYS A 72 -6.08 -2.32 -9.58
C LYS A 72 -6.57 -0.99 -9.03
N LEU A 73 -6.64 -0.85 -7.71
CA LEU A 73 -7.05 0.40 -7.04
C LEU A 73 -6.12 1.57 -7.42
N ALA A 74 -4.80 1.33 -7.42
CA ALA A 74 -3.82 2.32 -7.80
C ALA A 74 -4.02 2.80 -9.24
N LYS A 75 -4.24 1.87 -10.18
CA LYS A 75 -4.52 2.20 -11.58
C LYS A 75 -5.83 2.97 -11.75
N GLU A 76 -6.91 2.52 -11.10
CA GLU A 76 -8.23 3.15 -11.22
C GLU A 76 -8.26 4.59 -10.68
N LYS A 77 -7.43 4.88 -9.67
CA LYS A 77 -7.40 6.17 -8.97
C LYS A 77 -6.20 7.04 -9.32
N ASN A 78 -5.34 6.58 -10.23
CA ASN A 78 -4.03 7.17 -10.48
C ASN A 78 -3.27 7.42 -9.16
N ALA A 79 -3.33 6.44 -8.25
CA ALA A 79 -2.78 6.57 -6.91
C ALA A 79 -1.35 6.05 -6.85
N GLN A 80 -0.54 6.68 -5.99
CA GLN A 80 0.77 6.17 -5.64
C GLN A 80 0.61 5.06 -4.58
N ILE A 81 1.41 4.00 -4.67
CA ILE A 81 1.46 2.96 -3.63
C ILE A 81 2.68 3.23 -2.76
N TRP A 82 2.48 3.40 -1.47
CA TRP A 82 3.55 3.43 -0.48
C TRP A 82 3.69 2.03 0.12
N PHE A 83 4.85 1.43 -0.10
CA PHE A 83 5.17 0.08 0.34
C PHE A 83 5.54 0.05 1.82
N GLY A 84 5.54 -1.14 2.43
CA GLY A 84 5.91 -1.28 3.84
C GLY A 84 7.38 -0.95 4.11
N HIS A 85 8.30 -1.45 3.28
CA HIS A 85 9.74 -1.55 3.59
C HIS A 85 10.65 -1.33 2.36
N ASP A 86 10.24 -0.49 1.40
CA ASP A 86 11.08 -0.17 0.25
C ASP A 86 12.09 0.93 0.58
N GLY A 87 13.37 0.58 0.68
CA GLY A 87 14.43 1.53 1.04
C GLY A 87 14.61 2.67 0.05
N ASN A 88 14.53 2.39 -1.25
CA ASN A 88 14.68 3.40 -2.30
C ASN A 88 13.50 4.38 -2.28
N GLN A 89 12.27 3.87 -2.14
CA GLN A 89 11.09 4.71 -1.99
C GLN A 89 11.18 5.55 -0.72
N PHE A 90 11.55 4.93 0.40
CA PHE A 90 11.62 5.60 1.68
C PHE A 90 12.63 6.75 1.66
N GLU A 91 13.81 6.56 1.07
CA GLU A 91 14.82 7.61 0.90
C GLU A 91 14.25 8.84 0.19
N GLY A 92 13.41 8.63 -0.84
CA GLY A 92 12.77 9.71 -1.61
C GLY A 92 11.66 10.50 -0.90
N PHE A 93 11.16 10.05 0.26
CA PHE A 93 10.08 10.78 0.95
C PHE A 93 10.52 12.11 1.59
N ARG A 94 9.58 13.05 1.78
CA ARG A 94 9.74 14.17 2.70
C ARG A 94 9.51 13.65 4.11
N LYS A 95 10.53 13.71 4.97
CA LYS A 95 10.43 13.17 6.33
C LYS A 95 9.79 14.21 7.24
N SER A 96 9.28 13.78 8.39
CA SER A 96 8.59 14.68 9.33
C SER A 96 9.48 15.81 9.87
N THR A 97 10.81 15.64 9.85
CA THR A 97 11.79 16.68 10.19
C THR A 97 11.94 17.74 9.11
N ASP A 98 11.55 17.42 7.87
CA ASP A 98 11.71 18.28 6.69
C ASP A 98 10.36 18.87 6.23
N GLY A 99 9.24 18.27 6.65
CA GLY A 99 7.88 18.78 6.42
C GLY A 99 6.82 17.68 6.37
N TYR A 100 5.79 17.90 5.57
CA TYR A 100 4.63 17.01 5.39
C TYR A 100 4.13 17.10 3.94
N TYR A 101 3.24 16.20 3.53
CA TYR A 101 2.52 16.30 2.25
C TYR A 101 1.14 16.90 2.51
N GLU A 102 0.78 17.95 1.76
CA GLU A 102 -0.54 18.62 1.84
C GLU A 102 -1.65 17.82 1.17
#